data_AF-A0A9D7RMP9-F1
#
_entry.id   AF-A0A9D7RMP9-F1
#
_cell.length_a   1.000
_cell.length_b   1.000
_cell.length_c   1.000
_cell.angle_alpha   90.00
_cell.angle_beta   90.00
_cell.angle_gamma   90.00
#
_symmetry.space_group_name_H-M   'P 1'
#
loop_
_entity.id
_entity.type
_entity.pdbx_description
1 polymer ?
#
loop_
_entity_poly.entity_id
_entity_poly.type
_entity_poly.pdbx_seq_one_letter_code
_entity_poly.pdbx_strand_id
1 'polypeptide(L)'
;MESKDKMVAEARLFVRLGLLSFAGFLFYYAHLFFGLMENVVLFKTLAITFLLATIPLPIIAVNNKKLFPELTRSGKTVLTLATALLLFHHFLMTFIFVLFLKGEAVF
;
A
#
# COMPACT_ATOMS: atom_id res chain seq x y z
N MET A 1 -5.56 -17.61 25.02
CA MET A 1 -6.58 -17.20 24.04
C MET A 1 -6.31 -15.75 23.69
N GLU A 2 -6.11 -15.42 22.42
CA GLU A 2 -5.87 -14.03 21.99
C GLU A 2 -7.16 -13.23 22.19
N SER A 3 -7.10 -12.03 22.76
CA SER A 3 -8.34 -11.29 23.09
C SER A 3 -9.02 -10.81 21.80
N LYS A 4 -10.36 -10.83 21.79
CA LYS A 4 -11.19 -10.32 20.68
C LYS A 4 -10.80 -8.89 20.30
N ASP A 5 -10.44 -8.07 21.30
CA ASP A 5 -10.02 -6.68 21.11
C ASP A 5 -8.75 -6.56 20.27
N LYS A 6 -7.79 -7.47 20.46
CA LYS A 6 -6.55 -7.50 19.66
C LYS A 6 -6.85 -7.83 18.20
N MET A 7 -7.75 -8.78 17.95
CA MET A 7 -8.16 -9.14 16.57
C MET A 7 -8.86 -7.97 15.87
N VAL A 8 -9.74 -7.25 16.58
CA VAL A 8 -10.43 -6.07 16.03
C VAL A 8 -9.44 -4.93 15.74
N ALA A 9 -8.46 -4.72 16.63
CA ALA A 9 -7.43 -3.71 16.43
C ALA A 9 -6.56 -4.00 15.19
N GLU A 10 -6.15 -5.26 15.00
CA GLU A 10 -5.39 -5.69 13.82
C GLU A 10 -6.21 -5.58 12.52
N ALA A 11 -7.50 -5.95 12.54
CA ALA A 11 -8.38 -5.79 11.38
C ALA A 11 -8.55 -4.31 11.01
N ARG A 12 -8.73 -3.44 12.01
CA ARG A 12 -8.81 -1.99 11.81
C ARG A 12 -7.51 -1.42 11.25
N LEU A 13 -6.37 -1.88 11.76
CA LEU A 13 -5.06 -1.51 11.22
C LEU A 13 -4.94 -1.94 9.77
N PHE A 14 -5.29 -3.18 9.43
CA PHE A 14 -5.26 -3.68 8.07
C PHE A 14 -6.08 -2.81 7.11
N VAL A 15 -7.31 -2.46 7.48
CA VAL A 15 -8.17 -1.59 6.67
C VAL A 15 -7.56 -0.19 6.51
N ARG A 16 -7.04 0.40 7.59
CA ARG A 16 -6.39 1.72 7.54
C ARG A 16 -5.17 1.73 6.64
N LEU A 17 -4.33 0.72 6.74
CA LEU A 17 -3.18 0.57 5.86
C LEU A 17 -3.62 0.36 4.40
N GLY A 18 -4.66 -0.43 4.17
CA GLY A 18 -5.25 -0.65 2.84
C GLY A 18 -5.72 0.65 2.20
N LEU A 19 -6.44 1.48 2.97
CA LEU A 19 -6.89 2.80 2.51
C LEU A 19 -5.71 3.75 2.26
N LEU A 20 -4.71 3.76 3.14
CA LEU A 20 -3.51 4.59 2.98
C LEU A 20 -2.71 4.19 1.73
N SER A 21 -2.56 2.89 1.50
CA SER A 21 -1.88 2.35 0.31
C SER A 21 -2.67 2.71 -0.96
N PHE A 22 -3.99 2.56 -0.94
CA PHE A 22 -4.82 3.01 -2.06
C PHE A 22 -4.73 4.52 -2.32
N ALA A 23 -4.64 5.34 -1.27
CA ALA A 23 -4.39 6.78 -1.43
C ALA A 23 -3.03 7.06 -2.08
N GLY A 24 -1.99 6.31 -1.72
CA GLY A 24 -0.68 6.42 -2.38
C GLY A 24 -0.71 5.99 -3.85
N PHE A 25 -1.49 4.95 -4.20
CA PHE A 25 -1.76 4.59 -5.59
C PHE A 25 -2.37 5.76 -6.36
N LEU A 26 -3.45 6.35 -5.84
CA LEU A 26 -4.10 7.51 -6.47
C LEU A 26 -3.15 8.70 -6.59
N PHE A 27 -2.35 8.97 -5.56
CA PHE A 27 -1.34 10.02 -5.55
C PHE A 27 -0.34 9.86 -6.69
N TYR A 28 0.19 8.65 -6.92
CA TYR A 28 1.14 8.40 -8.01
C TYR A 28 0.54 8.68 -9.38
N TYR A 29 -0.67 8.20 -9.64
CA TYR A 29 -1.33 8.41 -10.92
C TYR A 29 -1.73 9.88 -11.11
N ALA A 30 -2.24 10.52 -10.06
CA ALA A 30 -2.59 11.93 -10.11
C ALA A 30 -1.36 12.79 -10.43
N HIS A 31 -0.21 12.48 -9.82
CA HIS A 31 1.03 13.17 -10.14
C HIS A 31 1.56 12.84 -11.54
N LEU A 32 1.54 11.56 -11.94
CA LEU A 32 2.03 11.11 -13.25
C LEU A 32 1.31 11.80 -14.42
N PHE A 33 -0.01 11.96 -14.30
CA PHE A 33 -0.87 12.46 -15.39
C PHE A 33 -1.18 13.96 -15.30
N PHE A 34 -1.20 14.54 -14.10
CA PHE A 34 -1.61 15.94 -13.90
C PHE A 34 -0.53 16.82 -13.26
N GLY A 35 0.65 16.28 -12.95
CA GLY A 35 1.74 17.07 -12.37
C GLY A 35 1.40 17.65 -10.98
N LEU A 36 0.65 16.90 -10.16
CA LEU A 36 0.07 17.37 -8.89
C LEU A 36 1.06 18.02 -7.88
N MET A 37 2.37 17.82 -8.02
CA MET A 37 3.35 18.28 -7.03
C MET A 37 4.69 18.63 -7.69
N GLU A 38 5.00 19.91 -7.80
CA GLU A 38 6.27 20.37 -8.40
C GLU A 38 7.48 20.19 -7.47
N ASN A 39 7.26 20.12 -6.15
CA ASN A 39 8.36 19.93 -5.19
C ASN A 39 8.83 18.47 -5.18
N VAL A 40 9.90 18.22 -5.93
CA VAL A 40 10.52 16.90 -6.10
C VAL A 40 10.93 16.25 -4.79
N VAL A 41 11.48 17.01 -3.83
CA VAL A 41 11.93 16.45 -2.55
C VAL A 41 10.73 15.95 -1.76
N LEU A 42 9.70 16.78 -1.64
CA LEU A 42 8.46 16.43 -0.94
C LEU A 42 7.78 15.22 -1.60
N PHE A 43 7.73 15.21 -2.94
CA PHE A 43 7.16 14.10 -3.69
C PHE A 43 7.89 12.79 -3.38
N LYS A 44 9.23 12.79 -3.45
CA LYS A 44 10.04 11.59 -3.17
C LYS A 44 9.87 11.11 -1.73
N THR A 45 9.83 12.03 -0.77
CA THR A 45 9.59 11.68 0.64
C THR A 45 8.22 11.03 0.84
N LEU A 46 7.17 11.56 0.20
CA LEU A 46 5.83 10.97 0.26
C LEU A 46 5.78 9.61 -0.43
N ALA A 47 6.39 9.45 -1.60
CA ALA A 47 6.48 8.18 -2.30
C ALA A 47 7.13 7.08 -1.44
N ILE A 48 8.29 7.40 -0.84
CA ILE A 48 8.98 6.50 0.08
C ILE A 48 8.09 6.19 1.30
N THR A 49 7.38 7.17 1.83
CA THR A 49 6.45 6.97 2.96
C THR A 49 5.32 6.02 2.59
N PHE A 50 4.69 6.17 1.42
CA PHE A 50 3.66 5.25 0.94
C PHE A 50 4.19 3.84 0.75
N LEU A 51 5.40 3.69 0.21
CA LEU A 51 6.06 2.39 0.10
C LEU A 51 6.24 1.73 1.47
N LEU A 52 6.88 2.42 2.41
CA LEU A 52 7.17 1.89 3.75
C LEU A 52 5.89 1.55 4.52
N ALA A 53 4.89 2.43 4.45
CA ALA A 53 3.60 2.22 5.11
C ALA A 53 2.82 1.01 4.54
N THR A 54 3.10 0.61 3.29
CA THR A 54 2.44 -0.53 2.63
C THR A 54 3.09 -1.87 2.98
N ILE A 55 4.34 -1.90 3.44
CA ILE A 55 5.06 -3.16 3.77
C ILE A 55 4.28 -4.09 4.72
N PRO A 56 3.61 -3.60 5.78
CA PRO A 56 2.90 -4.48 6.71
C PRO A 56 1.64 -5.14 6.11
N LEU A 57 1.02 -4.59 5.06
CA LEU A 57 -0.21 -5.12 4.46
C LEU A 57 -0.10 -6.58 4.03
N PRO A 58 0.86 -6.98 3.15
CA PRO A 58 1.00 -8.37 2.75
C PRO A 58 1.41 -9.28 3.92
N ILE A 59 2.16 -8.77 4.91
CA ILE A 59 2.53 -9.54 6.10
C ILE A 59 1.28 -9.90 6.92
N ILE A 60 0.40 -8.91 7.16
CA ILE A 60 -0.87 -9.12 7.86
C ILE A 60 -1.79 -10.03 7.03
N ALA A 61 -1.83 -9.87 5.71
CA ALA A 61 -2.61 -10.71 4.82
C ALA A 61 -2.13 -12.18 4.80
N VAL A 62 -0.82 -12.45 4.86
CA VAL A 62 -0.28 -13.82 4.91
C VAL A 62 -0.57 -14.48 6.27
N ASN A 63 -0.52 -13.70 7.36
CA ASN A 63 -0.74 -14.19 8.73
C ASN A 63 -2.22 -14.25 9.15
N ASN A 64 -3.14 -14.00 8.20
CA ASN A 64 -4.54 -13.68 8.44
C ASN A 64 -5.47 -14.81 8.90
N LYS A 65 -4.96 -16.01 9.27
CA LYS A 65 -5.81 -17.19 9.52
C LYS A 65 -6.96 -16.91 10.48
N LYS A 66 -6.74 -16.04 11.48
CA LYS A 66 -7.71 -15.57 12.47
C LYS A 66 -8.39 -14.24 12.13
N LEU A 67 -7.76 -13.37 11.35
CA LEU A 67 -8.23 -12.01 11.06
C LEU A 67 -9.46 -11.98 10.16
N PHE A 68 -9.52 -12.90 9.20
CA PHE A 68 -10.64 -13.02 8.27
C PHE A 68 -11.14 -14.48 8.26
N PRO A 69 -11.82 -14.93 9.33
CA PRO A 69 -12.23 -16.32 9.48
C PRO A 69 -13.27 -16.73 8.43
N GLU A 70 -14.09 -15.79 7.97
CA GLU A 70 -15.14 -16.01 6.97
C GLU A 70 -14.62 -16.07 5.52
N LEU A 71 -13.37 -15.67 5.26
CA LEU A 71 -12.79 -15.80 3.93
C LEU A 71 -12.50 -17.26 3.61
N THR A 72 -12.97 -17.69 2.44
CA THR A 72 -12.60 -18.98 1.85
C THR A 72 -11.08 -19.07 1.63
N ARG A 73 -10.56 -20.28 1.44
CA ARG A 73 -9.13 -20.49 1.10
C ARG A 73 -8.71 -19.66 -0.12
N SER A 74 -9.56 -19.63 -1.15
CA SER A 74 -9.37 -18.79 -2.35
C SER A 74 -9.34 -17.30 -1.99
N GLY A 75 -10.30 -16.82 -1.18
CA GLY A 75 -10.35 -15.42 -0.76
C GLY A 75 -9.10 -14.96 0.00
N LYS A 76 -8.56 -15.82 0.88
CA LYS A 76 -7.28 -15.54 1.57
C LYS A 76 -6.10 -15.46 0.60
N THR A 77 -6.05 -16.35 -0.40
CA THR A 77 -5.02 -16.29 -1.45
C THR A 77 -5.13 -15.00 -2.26
N VAL A 78 -6.34 -14.62 -2.69
CA VAL A 78 -6.57 -13.37 -3.45
C VAL A 78 -6.16 -12.17 -2.63
N LEU A 79 -6.50 -12.11 -1.34
CA LEU A 79 -6.13 -10.99 -0.46
C LEU A 79 -4.60 -10.86 -0.33
N THR A 80 -3.91 -11.99 -0.14
CA THR A 80 -2.44 -12.02 -0.08
C THR A 80 -1.83 -11.57 -1.40
N LEU A 81 -2.33 -12.05 -2.53
CA LEU A 81 -1.83 -11.64 -3.85
C LEU A 81 -2.09 -10.15 -4.11
N ALA A 82 -3.29 -9.66 -3.82
CA ALA A 82 -3.65 -8.27 -4.03
C ALA A 82 -2.77 -7.33 -3.20
N THR A 83 -2.54 -7.64 -1.93
CA THR A 83 -1.67 -6.85 -1.06
C THR A 83 -0.20 -6.92 -1.45
N ALA A 84 0.27 -8.08 -1.95
CA ALA A 84 1.62 -8.22 -2.48
C ALA A 84 1.81 -7.43 -3.80
N LEU A 85 0.85 -7.50 -4.72
CA LEU A 85 0.85 -6.73 -5.96
C LEU A 85 0.79 -5.23 -5.69
N LEU A 86 0.02 -4.82 -4.69
CA LEU A 86 -0.06 -3.42 -4.29
C LEU A 86 1.29 -2.94 -3.73
N LEU A 87 1.94 -3.71 -2.85
CA LEU A 87 3.31 -3.39 -2.39
C LEU A 87 4.30 -3.30 -3.56
N PHE A 88 4.25 -4.27 -4.48
CA PHE A 88 5.09 -4.26 -5.68
C PHE A 88 4.84 -3.03 -6.54
N HIS A 89 3.59 -2.62 -6.70
CA HIS A 89 3.22 -1.39 -7.39
C HIS A 89 3.83 -0.16 -6.70
N HIS A 90 3.69 -0.04 -5.36
CA HIS A 90 4.31 1.07 -4.63
C HIS A 90 5.83 1.10 -4.79
N PHE A 91 6.46 -0.07 -4.77
CA PHE A 91 7.90 -0.19 -5.01
C PHE A 91 8.26 0.31 -6.40
N LEU A 92 7.56 -0.16 -7.43
CA LEU A 92 7.81 0.21 -8.82
C LEU A 92 7.61 1.72 -9.06
N MET A 93 6.51 2.30 -8.59
CA MET A 93 6.25 3.74 -8.76
C MET A 93 7.29 4.58 -8.03
N THR A 94 7.65 4.22 -6.79
CA THR A 94 8.72 4.91 -6.05
C THR A 94 10.05 4.80 -6.80
N PHE A 95 10.38 3.62 -7.32
CA PHE A 95 11.60 3.40 -8.11
C PHE A 95 11.61 4.26 -9.37
N ILE A 96 10.52 4.30 -10.13
CA ILE A 96 10.36 5.12 -11.33
C ILE A 96 10.55 6.61 -11.00
N PHE A 97 9.87 7.14 -9.99
CA PHE A 97 9.93 8.57 -9.63
C PHE A 97 11.16 9.00 -8.82
N VAL A 98 11.90 8.06 -8.25
CA VAL A 98 13.13 8.39 -7.54
C VAL A 98 14.31 8.37 -8.51
N LEU A 99 14.35 7.36 -9.41
CA LEU A 99 15.50 7.11 -10.26
C LEU A 99 15.36 7.64 -11.70
N PHE A 100 14.17 7.63 -12.29
CA PHE A 100 14.00 7.94 -13.72
C PHE A 100 13.31 9.29 -13.94
N LEU A 101 12.08 9.42 -13.46
CA LEU A 101 11.36 10.68 -13.47
C LEU A 101 11.84 11.44 -12.24
N LYS A 102 12.54 12.56 -12.34
CA LYS A 102 13.03 13.29 -11.15
C LYS A 102 11.88 14.00 -10.41
N GLY A 103 10.77 13.32 -10.12
CA GLY A 103 9.52 13.95 -9.66
C GLY A 103 8.83 14.78 -10.74
N GLU A 104 9.12 14.49 -12.01
CA GLU A 104 8.51 15.17 -13.16
C GLU A 104 7.35 14.32 -13.72
N ALA A 105 6.30 14.98 -14.18
CA ALA A 105 5.21 14.33 -14.90
C ALA A 105 5.73 13.82 -16.27
N VAL A 106 5.04 12.84 -16.84
CA VAL A 106 5.41 12.30 -18.17
C VAL A 106 5.01 13.26 -19.30
N PHE A 107 4.14 14.24 -19.02
CA PHE A 107 3.60 15.21 -19.97
C PHE A 107 3.73 16.63 -19.47
#